data_AF-A0A6B3F7X3-F1
#
_entry.id   AF-A0A6B3F7X3-F1
#
_cell.length_a   1.000
_cell.length_b   1.000
_cell.length_c   1.000
_cell.angle_alpha   90.00
_cell.angle_beta   90.00
_cell.angle_gamma   90.00
#
_symmetry.space_group_name_H-M   'P 1'
#
loop_
_entity.id
_entity.type
_entity.pdbx_description
1 polymer ?
#
loop_
_entity_poly.entity_id
_entity_poly.type
_entity_poly.pdbx_seq_one_letter_code
_entity_poly.pdbx_strand_id
1 'polypeptide(L)' 'LHALAAVQRDRGYPGEALTLLRESIDLHRENESVHGLAWAHYQLGQVWLRLDEAGRASDALQEALELYGRTRDGRGE' A
#
# COMPACT_ATOMS: atom_id res chain seq x y z
N LEU A 1 0.87 8.90 -6.14
CA LEU A 1 1.30 9.15 -4.73
C LEU A 1 2.07 7.96 -4.14
N HIS A 2 1.61 6.72 -4.27
CA HIS A 2 2.36 5.53 -3.81
C HIS A 2 3.80 5.39 -4.38
N ALA A 3 4.04 5.84 -5.62
CA ALA A 3 5.39 5.84 -6.21
C ALA A 3 6.32 6.89 -5.57
N LEU A 4 5.79 8.09 -5.25
CA LEU A 4 6.54 9.10 -4.50
C LEU A 4 6.80 8.63 -3.07
N ALA A 5 5.85 7.93 -2.45
CA ALA A 5 6.07 7.31 -1.14
C ALA A 5 7.21 6.29 -1.17
N ALA A 6 7.37 5.53 -2.26
CA ALA A 6 8.50 4.63 -2.45
C ALA A 6 9.84 5.40 -2.40
N VAL A 7 9.90 6.53 -3.10
CA VAL A 7 11.07 7.41 -3.11
C VAL A 7 11.38 7.94 -1.72
N GLN A 8 10.38 8.44 -0.98
CA GLN A 8 10.59 8.97 0.36
C GLN A 8 11.01 7.90 1.37
N ARG A 9 10.41 6.71 1.29
CA ARG A 9 10.85 5.53 2.04
C ARG A 9 12.32 5.24 1.77
N ASP A 10 12.71 5.22 0.49
CA ASP A 10 14.06 4.87 0.07
C ASP A 10 15.10 5.91 0.50
N ARG A 11 14.71 7.19 0.58
CA ARG A 11 15.50 8.31 1.12
C ARG A 11 15.60 8.34 2.65
N GLY A 12 14.89 7.47 3.37
CA GLY A 12 14.89 7.46 4.83
C GLY A 12 13.91 8.46 5.46
N TYR A 13 12.88 8.87 4.72
CA TYR A 13 11.77 9.70 5.21
C TYR A 13 10.48 8.88 5.35
N PRO A 14 10.41 7.92 6.29
CA PRO A 14 9.26 7.04 6.42
C PRO A 14 7.98 7.78 6.83
N GLY A 15 8.08 8.87 7.60
CA GLY A 15 6.92 9.69 7.96
C GLY A 15 6.23 10.32 6.75
N GLU A 16 7.01 10.88 5.82
CA GLU A 16 6.48 11.43 4.57
C GLU A 16 5.89 10.33 3.68
N ALA A 17 6.55 9.17 3.62
CA ALA A 17 6.03 8.01 2.89
C ALA A 17 4.67 7.56 3.45
N LEU A 18 4.50 7.50 4.77
CA LEU A 18 3.22 7.14 5.40
C LEU A 18 2.10 8.13 5.05
N THR A 19 2.38 9.43 5.09
CA THR A 19 1.41 10.47 4.72
C THR A 19 0.97 10.32 3.27
N LEU A 20 1.91 10.17 2.34
CA LEU A 20 1.63 9.98 0.91
C LEU A 20 0.84 8.69 0.64
N LEU A 21 1.10 7.64 1.40
CA LEU A 21 0.37 6.37 1.26
C LEU A 21 -1.05 6.46 1.80
N ARG A 22 -1.27 7.18 2.91
CA ARG A 22 -2.63 7.43 3.41
C ARG A 22 -3.46 8.16 2.36
N GLU A 23 -2.94 9.24 1.80
CA GLU A 23 -3.60 9.99 0.73
C GLU A 23 -3.83 9.13 -0.52
N SER A 24 -2.84 8.31 -0.91
CA SER A 24 -3.00 7.39 -2.04
C SER A 24 -4.09 6.34 -1.79
N ILE A 25 -4.24 5.85 -0.57
CA ILE A 25 -5.30 4.90 -0.20
C ILE A 25 -6.66 5.58 -0.30
N ASP A 26 -6.81 6.77 0.27
CA ASP A 26 -8.09 7.49 0.26
C ASP A 26 -8.54 7.80 -1.17
N LEU A 27 -7.63 8.28 -2.03
CA LEU A 27 -7.91 8.48 -3.45
C LEU A 27 -8.26 7.19 -4.19
N HIS A 28 -7.59 6.07 -3.92
CA HIS A 28 -7.94 4.80 -4.57
C HIS A 28 -9.27 4.24 -4.05
N ARG A 29 -9.69 4.54 -2.82
CA ARG A 29 -11.03 4.21 -2.31
C ARG A 29 -12.09 5.04 -3.02
N GLU A 30 -11.88 6.34 -3.12
CA GLU A 30 -12.80 7.26 -3.82
C GLU A 30 -12.97 6.89 -5.30
N ASN A 31 -11.90 6.42 -5.94
CA ASN A 31 -11.91 6.00 -7.34
C ASN A 31 -12.20 4.49 -7.54
N GLU A 32 -12.60 3.78 -6.47
CA GLU A 32 -12.92 2.34 -6.48
C GLU A 32 -11.82 1.46 -7.11
N SER A 33 -10.57 1.90 -7.04
CA SER A 33 -9.43 1.25 -7.67
C SER A 33 -8.87 0.16 -6.76
N VAL A 34 -9.41 -1.05 -6.84
CA VAL A 34 -8.96 -2.21 -6.04
C VAL A 34 -7.48 -2.50 -6.27
N HIS A 35 -7.00 -2.42 -7.52
CA HIS A 35 -5.58 -2.61 -7.82
C HIS A 35 -4.69 -1.52 -7.22
N GLY A 36 -5.15 -0.26 -7.26
CA GLY A 36 -4.44 0.86 -6.65
C GLY A 36 -4.37 0.74 -5.12
N LEU A 37 -5.45 0.29 -4.49
CA LEU A 37 -5.48 0.00 -3.06
C LEU A 37 -4.48 -1.11 -2.70
N ALA A 38 -4.48 -2.21 -3.45
CA ALA A 38 -3.55 -3.31 -3.23
C ALA A 38 -2.10 -2.82 -3.28
N TRP A 39 -1.74 -2.01 -4.27
CA TRP A 39 -0.40 -1.47 -4.40
C TRP A 39 -0.05 -0.49 -3.25
N ALA A 40 -0.97 0.41 -2.88
CA ALA A 40 -0.72 1.33 -1.78
C ALA A 40 -0.50 0.59 -0.44
N HIS A 41 -1.29 -0.45 -0.16
CA HIS A 41 -1.11 -1.31 1.02
C HIS A 41 0.20 -2.10 0.98
N TYR A 42 0.61 -2.61 -0.18
CA TYR A 42 1.92 -3.26 -0.35
C TYR A 42 3.08 -2.31 -0.05
N GLN A 43 2.98 -1.06 -0.49
CA GLN A 43 3.99 -0.03 -0.20
C GLN A 43 3.99 0.34 1.29
N LEU A 44 2.82 0.39 1.94
CA LEU A 44 2.67 0.62 3.37
C LEU A 44 3.37 -0.46 4.20
N GLY A 45 3.20 -1.73 3.81
CA GLY A 45 3.91 -2.85 4.44
C GLY A 45 5.43 -2.69 4.38
N GLN A 46 5.97 -2.30 3.22
CA GLN A 46 7.41 -2.06 3.08
C GLN A 46 7.92 -0.88 3.91
N VAL A 47 7.11 0.17 4.11
CA VAL A 47 7.48 1.28 5.01
C VAL A 47 7.53 0.80 6.45
N TRP A 48 6.56 0.00 6.89
CA TRP A 48 6.56 -0.56 8.25
C TRP A 48 7.74 -1.49 8.51
N LEU A 49 8.16 -2.29 7.53
CA LEU A 49 9.38 -3.10 7.65
C LEU A 49 10.63 -2.24 7.88
N ARG A 50 10.75 -1.08 7.23
CA ARG A 50 11.87 -0.15 7.48
C ARG A 50 11.84 0.51 8.86
N LEU A 51 10.66 0.54 9.48
CA LEU A 51 10.46 1.04 10.84
C LEU A 51 10.57 -0.06 11.90
N ASP A 52 10.93 -1.29 11.51
CA ASP A 52 10.97 -2.47 12.38
C ASP A 52 9.61 -2.83 13.02
N GLU A 53 8.52 -2.38 12.39
CA GLU A 53 7.12 -2.59 12.81
C GLU A 53 6.54 -3.83 12.11
N ALA A 54 7.12 -5.00 12.38
CA ALA A 54 6.83 -6.24 11.65
C ALA A 54 5.34 -6.65 11.70
N GLY A 55 4.65 -6.40 12.82
CA GLY A 55 3.21 -6.68 12.94
C GLY A 55 2.39 -5.81 11.96
N ARG A 56 2.62 -4.50 11.97
CA ARG A 56 1.93 -3.55 11.08
C ARG A 56 2.27 -3.80 9.61
N ALA A 57 3.51 -4.23 9.34
CA ALA A 57 3.91 -4.65 8.01
C ALA A 57 3.10 -5.86 7.53
N SER A 58 2.96 -6.88 8.39
CA SER A 58 2.23 -8.09 8.07
C SER A 58 0.76 -7.80 7.77
N ASP A 59 0.10 -7.00 8.61
CA ASP A 59 -1.29 -6.60 8.40
C ASP A 59 -1.49 -5.88 7.05
N ALA A 60 -0.59 -4.93 6.73
CA ALA A 60 -0.67 -4.18 5.48
C ALA A 60 -0.41 -5.05 4.24
N LEU A 61 0.52 -6.01 4.33
CA LEU A 61 0.82 -6.94 3.24
C LEU A 61 -0.31 -7.96 3.03
N GLN A 62 -0.95 -8.41 4.12
CA GLN A 62 -2.10 -9.30 4.05
C GLN A 62 -3.28 -8.63 3.34
N GLU A 63 -3.60 -7.38 3.71
CA GLU A 63 -4.62 -6.57 3.01
C GLU A 63 -4.29 -6.42 1.51
N ALA A 64 -3.03 -6.16 1.17
CA ALA A 64 -2.60 -6.08 -0.23
C ALA A 64 -2.83 -7.39 -1.00
N LEU A 65 -2.52 -8.53 -0.38
CA LEU A 65 -2.75 -9.85 -0.98
C LEU A 65 -4.23 -10.12 -1.23
N GLU A 66 -5.09 -9.81 -0.27
CA GLU A 66 -6.54 -9.98 -0.39
C GLU A 66 -7.10 -9.11 -1.53
N LEU A 67 -6.69 -7.84 -1.59
CA LEU A 67 -7.11 -6.92 -2.65
C LEU A 67 -6.61 -7.39 -4.02
N TYR A 68 -5.36 -7.85 -4.14
CA TYR A 68 -4.86 -8.43 -5.38
C TYR A 68 -5.63 -9.69 -5.78
N GLY A 69 -6.02 -10.54 -4.84
CA GLY A 69 -6.88 -11.70 -5.09
C GLY A 69 -8.19 -11.29 -5.77
N ARG A 70 -8.88 -10.28 -5.20
CA ARG A 70 -10.13 -9.73 -5.76
C ARG A 70 -9.98 -9.19 -7.18
N THR A 71 -8.83 -8.62 -7.53
CA THR A 71 -8.58 -8.16 -8.92
C THR A 71 -8.39 -9.29 -9.93
N ARG A 72 -7.99 -10.49 -9.47
CA ARG A 72 -7.81 -11.67 -10.33
C ARG A 72 -9.12 -12.42 -10.53
N ASP A 73 -10.00 -12.40 -9.53
CA ASP A 73 -11.30 -13.08 -9.61
C ASP A 73 -12.30 -12.37 -10.56
N GLY A 74 -12.13 -11.07 -10.82
CA GLY A 74 -13.01 -10.30 -11.71
C GLY A 74 -12.90 -10.59 -13.22
N ARG A 75 -12.01 -11.51 -13.65
CA ARG A 75 -11.85 -11.93 -15.05
C ARG A 75 -11.80 -13.46 -15.20
N GLY A 76 -12.55 -14.15 -14.35
CA GLY A 76 -12.55 -15.60 -14.23
C GLY A 76 -13.71 -16.35 -14.89
N GLU A 77 -14.50 -15.74 -15.79
CA GLU A 77 -15.44 -16.42 -16.73
C GLU A 77 -15.56 -15.62 -18.04
#